data_AF-A0A2N9M934-F1
#
_entry.id   AF-A0A2N9M934-F1
#
_cell.length_a   1.000
_cell.length_b   1.000
_cell.length_c   1.000
_cell.angle_alpha   90.00
_cell.angle_beta   90.00
_cell.angle_gamma   90.00
#
_symmetry.space_group_name_H-M   'P 1'
#
loop_
_entity.id
_entity.type
_entity.pdbx_description
1 polymer ?
#
loop_
_entity_poly.entity_id
_entity_poly.type
_entity_poly.pdbx_seq_one_letter_code
_entity_poly.pdbx_strand_id
1 'polypeptide(L)'
;MGKVGVVTQLTIDDAAGRSVTQIQYGDWQEIARESGGTGLTCFPKRIVVVQPGQDLELEMKLISVTLNPPISPQRFRLMPPGGISVTRLSPP
;
A
#
# COMPACT_ATOMS: atom_id res chain seq x y z
N MET A 1 -14.71 8.21 -19.23
CA MET A 1 -13.78 7.27 -19.89
C MET A 1 -13.10 6.44 -18.81
N GLY A 2 -13.32 5.12 -18.76
CA GLY A 2 -12.67 4.25 -17.77
C GLY A 2 -11.19 4.08 -18.09
N LYS A 3 -10.32 4.16 -17.08
CA LYS A 3 -8.89 3.89 -17.26
C LYS A 3 -8.70 2.39 -17.50
N VAL A 4 -8.06 2.01 -18.59
CA VAL A 4 -7.83 0.60 -18.92
C VAL A 4 -6.74 0.04 -18.00
N GLY A 5 -6.95 -1.15 -17.44
CA GLY A 5 -5.96 -1.86 -16.62
C GLY A 5 -5.90 -1.48 -15.14
N VAL A 6 -6.90 -0.75 -14.61
CA VAL A 6 -7.01 -0.48 -13.17
C VAL A 6 -7.95 -1.45 -12.47
N VAL A 7 -7.67 -1.76 -11.20
CA VAL A 7 -8.55 -2.58 -10.35
C VAL A 7 -9.65 -1.68 -9.81
N THR A 8 -10.91 -2.11 -9.90
CA THR A 8 -12.04 -1.40 -9.28
C THR A 8 -12.39 -1.98 -7.92
N GLN A 9 -12.30 -3.30 -7.79
CA GLN A 9 -12.61 -4.02 -6.57
C GLN A 9 -11.71 -5.25 -6.41
N LEU A 10 -11.35 -5.53 -5.17
CA LEU A 10 -10.79 -6.79 -4.71
C LEU A 10 -11.73 -7.38 -3.66
N THR A 11 -11.96 -8.70 -3.72
CA THR A 11 -12.66 -9.44 -2.67
C THR A 11 -11.68 -10.42 -2.06
N ILE A 12 -11.68 -10.54 -0.73
CA ILE A 12 -10.94 -11.55 0.01
C ILE A 12 -11.96 -12.48 0.64
N ASP A 13 -11.87 -13.76 0.28
CA ASP A 13 -12.73 -14.82 0.80
C ASP A 13 -11.99 -15.65 1.85
N ASP A 14 -12.73 -16.19 2.82
CA ASP A 14 -12.21 -17.18 3.75
C ASP A 14 -12.05 -18.57 3.11
N ALA A 15 -11.53 -19.54 3.86
CA ALA A 15 -11.35 -20.90 3.37
C ALA A 15 -12.67 -21.62 2.99
N ALA A 16 -13.81 -21.11 3.45
CA ALA A 16 -15.14 -21.62 3.11
C ALA A 16 -15.75 -20.89 1.88
N GLY A 17 -15.01 -19.97 1.26
CA GLY A 17 -15.46 -19.20 0.11
C GLY A 17 -16.40 -18.04 0.45
N ARG A 18 -16.49 -17.65 1.72
CA ARG A 18 -17.31 -16.49 2.13
C ARG A 18 -16.47 -15.23 2.05
N SER A 19 -17.00 -14.19 1.43
CA SER A 19 -16.33 -12.89 1.37
C SER A 19 -16.24 -12.25 2.75
N VAL A 20 -15.01 -12.07 3.23
CA VAL A 20 -14.70 -11.46 4.53
C VAL A 20 -14.17 -10.04 4.41
N THR A 21 -13.68 -9.65 3.23
CA THR A 21 -13.25 -8.27 2.97
C THR A 21 -13.55 -7.87 1.53
N GLN A 22 -14.06 -6.66 1.34
CA GLN A 22 -14.16 -6.02 0.04
C GLN A 22 -13.31 -4.75 0.05
N ILE A 23 -12.50 -4.57 -0.98
CA ILE A 23 -11.66 -3.38 -1.16
C ILE A 23 -12.05 -2.73 -2.47
N GLN A 24 -12.54 -1.50 -2.43
CA GLN A 24 -12.89 -0.71 -3.62
C GLN A 24 -11.83 0.34 -3.86
N TYR A 25 -11.41 0.50 -5.10
CA TYR A 25 -10.41 1.48 -5.53
C TYR A 25 -11.06 2.50 -6.47
N GLY A 26 -10.89 3.77 -6.14
CA GLY A 26 -11.48 4.88 -6.86
C GLY A 26 -10.52 6.04 -7.07
N ASP A 27 -11.02 7.04 -7.80
CA ASP A 27 -10.33 8.31 -8.03
C ASP A 27 -8.91 8.14 -8.59
N TRP A 28 -8.78 7.26 -9.59
CA TRP A 28 -7.48 6.90 -10.18
C TRP A 28 -6.80 8.10 -10.84
N GLN A 29 -5.58 8.41 -10.40
CA GLN A 29 -4.77 9.51 -10.91
C GLN A 29 -3.51 8.99 -11.59
N GLU A 30 -3.16 9.59 -12.73
CA GLU A 30 -1.87 9.34 -13.39
C GLU A 30 -0.78 10.19 -12.78
N ILE A 31 0.37 9.58 -12.56
CA ILE A 31 1.55 10.20 -11.98
C ILE A 31 2.74 9.92 -12.89
N ALA A 32 3.48 10.97 -13.21
CA ALA A 32 4.71 10.86 -13.98
C ALA A 32 5.79 10.15 -13.16
N ARG A 33 6.52 9.23 -13.80
CA ARG A 33 7.76 8.69 -13.23
C ARG A 33 8.87 9.71 -13.42
N GLU A 34 9.44 10.19 -12.33
CA GLU A 34 10.54 11.18 -12.37
C GLU A 34 11.89 10.55 -12.74
N SER A 35 12.06 9.24 -12.61
CA SER A 35 13.33 8.54 -12.82
C SER A 35 13.31 7.65 -14.08
N GLY A 36 13.93 8.12 -15.17
CA GLY A 36 14.49 7.27 -16.24
C GLY A 36 13.53 6.67 -17.27
N GLY A 37 12.24 7.02 -17.27
CA GLY A 37 11.30 6.53 -18.28
C GLY A 37 10.08 7.43 -18.47
N THR A 38 9.54 7.48 -19.69
CA THR A 38 8.39 8.30 -20.11
C THR A 38 7.03 7.72 -19.70
N GLY A 39 7.00 6.81 -18.71
CA GLY A 39 5.80 6.08 -18.33
C GLY A 39 4.95 6.78 -17.27
N LEU A 40 3.66 6.96 -17.54
CA LEU A 40 2.66 7.30 -16.53
C LEU A 40 2.30 6.04 -15.73
N THR A 41 2.14 6.18 -14.42
CA THR A 41 1.62 5.12 -13.55
C THR A 41 0.33 5.58 -12.90
N CYS A 42 -0.70 4.73 -12.92
CA CYS A 42 -1.99 5.03 -12.29
C CYS A 42 -1.99 4.59 -10.81
N PHE A 43 -2.47 5.45 -9.92
CA PHE A 43 -2.67 5.14 -8.50
C PHE A 43 -4.09 5.52 -8.05
N PRO A 44 -4.73 4.72 -7.17
CA PRO A 44 -6.04 5.06 -6.63
C PRO A 44 -5.88 6.15 -5.56
N LYS A 45 -6.72 7.20 -5.60
CA LYS A 45 -6.72 8.25 -4.58
C LYS A 45 -7.70 7.96 -3.45
N ARG A 46 -8.65 7.05 -3.68
CA ARG A 46 -9.62 6.57 -2.69
C ARG A 46 -9.58 5.05 -2.63
N ILE A 47 -9.50 4.52 -1.41
CA ILE A 47 -9.58 3.09 -1.15
C ILE A 47 -10.59 2.89 -0.02
N VAL A 48 -11.61 2.08 -0.24
CA VAL A 48 -12.59 1.71 0.79
C VAL A 48 -12.41 0.25 1.12
N VAL A 49 -12.25 -0.08 2.40
CA VAL A 49 -12.16 -1.45 2.90
C VAL A 49 -13.40 -1.72 3.76
N VAL A 50 -14.16 -2.74 3.41
CA VAL A 50 -15.36 -3.17 4.15
C VAL A 50 -15.15 -4.60 4.64
N GLN A 51 -15.39 -4.84 5.92
CA GLN A 51 -15.42 -6.17 6.54
C GLN A 51 -16.81 -6.40 7.17
N PRO A 52 -17.79 -6.92 6.40
CA PRO A 52 -19.18 -7.00 6.83
C PRO A 52 -19.37 -7.82 8.12
N GLY A 53 -18.60 -8.91 8.28
CA GLY A 53 -18.65 -9.76 9.47
C GLY A 53 -18.07 -9.13 10.74
N GLN A 54 -17.48 -7.94 10.65
CA GLN A 54 -16.92 -7.18 11.77
C GLN A 54 -17.59 -5.80 11.93
N ASP A 55 -18.59 -5.48 11.10
CA ASP A 55 -19.20 -4.15 11.02
C ASP A 55 -18.17 -3.01 10.90
N LEU A 56 -17.12 -3.26 10.10
CA LEU A 56 -15.98 -2.35 9.93
C LEU A 56 -15.95 -1.80 8.51
N GLU A 57 -15.87 -0.48 8.40
CA GLU A 57 -15.57 0.25 7.17
C GLU A 57 -14.41 1.23 7.40
N LEU A 58 -13.42 1.21 6.51
CA LEU A 58 -12.29 2.11 6.50
C LEU A 58 -12.18 2.78 5.13
N GLU A 59 -12.22 4.12 5.11
CA GLU A 59 -11.89 4.90 3.92
C GLU A 59 -10.50 5.51 4.05
N MET A 60 -9.62 5.20 3.08
CA MET A 60 -8.29 5.77 2.95
C MET A 60 -8.27 6.74 1.76
N LYS A 61 -7.81 7.97 2.02
CA LYS A 61 -7.59 9.00 1.00
C LYS A 61 -6.10 9.28 0.85
N LEU A 62 -5.55 9.00 -0.33
CA LEU A 62 -4.16 9.28 -0.62
C LEU A 62 -4.04 10.74 -1.04
N ILE A 63 -3.42 11.59 -0.22
CA ILE A 63 -3.31 13.03 -0.48
C ILE A 63 -2.19 13.35 -1.47
N SER A 64 -1.02 12.73 -1.29
CA SER A 64 0.16 12.93 -2.14
C SER A 64 0.86 11.60 -2.39
N VAL A 65 1.46 11.47 -3.57
CA VAL A 65 2.24 10.30 -3.98
C VAL A 65 3.50 10.79 -4.69
N THR A 66 4.65 10.35 -4.21
CA THR A 66 5.97 10.59 -4.83
C THR A 66 6.56 9.24 -5.18
N LEU A 67 7.02 9.09 -6.42
CA LEU A 67 7.53 7.82 -6.94
C LEU A 67 9.05 7.75 -6.78
N ASN A 68 9.53 6.61 -6.28
CA ASN A 68 10.95 6.32 -6.10
C ASN A 68 11.77 7.44 -5.43
N PRO A 69 11.26 8.13 -4.38
CA PRO A 69 12.12 9.07 -3.66
C PRO A 69 13.28 8.28 -3.03
N PRO A 70 14.49 8.85 -2.93
CA PRO A 70 15.58 8.21 -2.22
C PRO A 70 15.16 7.94 -0.76
N ILE A 71 15.12 6.66 -0.36
CA ILE A 71 14.81 6.25 1.01
C ILE A 71 16.11 5.72 1.64
N SER A 72 16.55 6.37 2.72
CA SER A 72 17.71 5.91 3.47
C SER A 72 17.48 4.50 4.04
N PRO A 73 18.43 3.56 3.89
CA PRO A 73 18.36 2.23 4.52
C PRO A 73 18.15 2.29 6.04
N GLN A 74 18.55 3.40 6.68
CA GLN A 74 18.35 3.59 8.12
C GLN A 74 16.87 3.60 8.52
N ARG A 75 15.94 3.98 7.62
CA ARG A 75 14.49 3.92 7.89
C ARG A 75 13.96 2.51 8.07
N PHE A 76 14.71 1.51 7.59
CA PHE A 76 14.35 0.09 7.69
C PHE A 76 15.10 -0.63 8.81
N ARG A 77 15.87 0.10 9.62
CA ARG A 77 16.57 -0.49 10.78
C ARG A 77 15.63 -0.54 11.96
N LEU A 78 15.50 -1.71 12.55
CA LEU A 78 14.93 -1.86 13.88
C LEU A 78 15.90 -1.22 14.87
N MET A 79 15.47 -0.14 15.51
CA MET A 79 16.22 0.40 16.63
C MET A 79 15.92 -0.43 17.88
N PRO A 80 16.95 -0.90 18.60
CA PRO A 80 16.72 -1.54 19.88
C PRO A 80 16.03 -0.56 20.84
N PRO A 81 15.12 -1.04 21.70
CA PRO A 81 14.64 -0.26 22.84
C PRO A 81 15.81 0.30 23.67
N GLY A 82 15.61 1.45 24.31
CA GLY A 82 16.61 2.04 25.20
C GLY A 82 17.01 1.09 26.33
N GLY A 83 18.29 1.10 26.72
CA GLY A 83 18.80 0.30 27.84
C GLY A 83 19.21 -1.14 27.50
N ILE A 84 19.11 -1.57 26.24
CA ILE A 84 19.50 -2.91 25.81
C ILE A 84 20.88 -2.88 25.13
N SER A 85 21.80 -3.74 25.58
CA SER A 85 23.08 -3.96 24.92
C SER A 85 22.88 -4.76 23.63
N VAL A 86 23.31 -4.21 22.49
CA VAL A 86 23.26 -4.90 21.20
C VAL A 86 24.64 -5.40 20.81
N THR A 87 24.78 -6.72 20.69
CA THR A 87 25.97 -7.35 20.12
C THR A 87 25.67 -7.75 18.67
N ARG A 88 26.45 -7.22 17.72
CA ARG A 88 26.38 -7.69 16.33
C ARG A 88 27.18 -8.97 16.19
N LEU A 89 26.51 -10.02 15.74
CA LEU A 89 27.20 -11.21 15.27
C LEU A 89 27.65 -10.94 13.83
N SER A 90 28.95 -11.09 13.56
CA SER A 90 29.44 -11.11 12.19
C SER A 90 28.87 -12.36 11.49
N PRO A 91 28.42 -12.27 10.23
CA PRO A 91 28.10 -13.48 9.47
C PRO A 91 29.35 -14.37 9.34
N PRO A 92 29.19 -15.70 9.20
CA PRO A 92 30.28 -16.62 8.93
C PRO A 92 30.99 -16.31 7.61
#